data_AF-A0A4S5CVN9-F1
#
_entry.id   AF-A0A4S5CVN9-F1
#
_cell.length_a   1.000
_cell.length_b   1.000
_cell.length_c   1.000
_cell.angle_alpha   90.00
_cell.angle_beta   90.00
_cell.angle_gamma   90.00
#
_symmetry.space_group_name_H-M   'P 1'
#
loop_
_entity.id
_entity.type
_entity.pdbx_description
1 polymer ?
#
loop_
_entity_poly.entity_id
_entity_poly.type
_entity_poly.pdbx_seq_one_letter_code
_entity_poly.pdbx_strand_id
1 'polypeptide(L)'
;MIALIQRVKRADVRVGDRTTGEIGAGLLALVCAERGDTDAAADKLLAKMLGYRVFSDAAGKMNLPVSNIDGEGRAGGLLLVSQFTLAADTNSGLRPSFTPAAPPDEGARLFDYFVAAARARHPVVETGEFGADMQVSLVNDGPVTFWLQVRP
;
A
#
# COMPACT_ATOMS: atom_id res chain seq x y z
N MET A 1 7.77 7.08 -6.10
CA MET A 1 6.63 6.18 -5.78
C MET A 1 6.51 6.07 -4.29
N ILE A 2 5.30 6.25 -3.78
CA ILE A 2 4.99 6.28 -2.35
C ILE A 2 4.08 5.11 -2.00
N ALA A 3 4.34 4.49 -0.84
CA ALA A 3 3.37 3.66 -0.14
C ALA A 3 3.26 4.14 1.31
N LEU A 4 2.07 4.60 1.71
CA LEU A 4 1.73 4.75 3.13
C LEU A 4 1.15 3.42 3.59
N ILE A 5 1.93 2.69 4.39
CA ILE A 5 1.54 1.36 4.87
C ILE A 5 1.00 1.44 6.30
N GLN A 6 -0.01 0.63 6.57
CA GLN A 6 -0.62 0.48 7.88
C GLN A 6 -0.72 -0.99 8.22
N ARG A 7 -0.22 -1.38 9.41
CA ARG A 7 -0.43 -2.74 9.91
C ARG A 7 -1.87 -2.88 10.35
N VAL A 8 -2.57 -3.91 9.88
CA VAL A 8 -3.99 -4.09 10.15
C VAL A 8 -4.30 -5.47 10.73
N LYS A 9 -5.33 -5.54 11.59
CA LYS A 9 -5.95 -6.83 11.97
C LYS A 9 -6.91 -7.34 10.91
N ARG A 10 -7.53 -6.41 10.18
CA ARG A 10 -8.38 -6.61 9.01
C ARG A 10 -8.50 -5.30 8.24
N ALA A 11 -8.72 -5.37 6.94
CA ALA A 11 -9.09 -4.22 6.11
C ALA A 11 -9.88 -4.66 4.89
N ASP A 12 -10.77 -3.80 4.41
CA ASP A 12 -11.57 -4.05 3.22
C ASP A 12 -11.82 -2.75 2.44
N VAL A 13 -12.13 -2.91 1.15
CA VAL A 13 -12.54 -1.83 0.26
C VAL A 13 -13.91 -2.15 -0.31
N ARG A 14 -14.81 -1.17 -0.27
CA ARG A 14 -16.11 -1.22 -0.94
C ARG A 14 -16.24 -0.14 -1.99
N VAL A 15 -16.93 -0.47 -3.08
CA VAL A 15 -17.42 0.47 -4.10
C VAL A 15 -18.94 0.30 -4.15
N GLY A 16 -19.67 1.27 -3.59
CA GLY A 16 -21.08 1.09 -3.24
C GLY A 16 -21.24 -0.08 -2.25
N ASP A 17 -22.15 -1.00 -2.54
CA ASP A 17 -22.42 -2.16 -1.67
C ASP A 17 -21.51 -3.38 -1.93
N ARG A 18 -20.60 -3.28 -2.91
CA ARG A 18 -19.73 -4.40 -3.33
C ARG A 18 -18.35 -4.30 -2.69
N THR A 19 -17.94 -5.34 -1.97
CA THR A 19 -16.53 -5.51 -1.55
C THR A 19 -15.67 -5.83 -2.77
N THR A 20 -14.64 -5.02 -3.03
CA THR A 20 -13.69 -5.22 -4.14
C THR A 20 -12.43 -5.95 -3.70
N GLY A 21 -12.07 -5.87 -2.41
CA GLY A 21 -10.94 -6.56 -1.82
C GLY A 21 -11.02 -6.56 -0.30
N GLU A 22 -10.60 -7.66 0.34
CA GLU A 22 -10.66 -7.84 1.79
C GLU A 22 -9.50 -8.71 2.29
N ILE A 23 -8.84 -8.28 3.36
CA ILE A 23 -7.77 -9.01 4.02
C ILE A 23 -8.01 -9.16 5.52
N GLY A 24 -7.47 -10.24 6.09
CA GLY A 24 -7.27 -10.39 7.52
C GLY A 24 -6.05 -9.62 8.02
N ALA A 25 -5.26 -10.25 8.91
CA ALA A 25 -4.04 -9.64 9.43
C ALA A 25 -3.02 -9.40 8.30
N GLY A 26 -2.47 -8.18 8.21
CA GLY A 26 -1.64 -7.81 7.07
C GLY A 26 -1.29 -6.33 6.99
N LEU A 27 -1.07 -5.86 5.76
CA LEU A 27 -0.83 -4.46 5.45
C LEU A 27 -1.93 -3.91 4.53
N LEU A 28 -2.54 -2.80 4.94
CA LEU A 28 -3.17 -1.88 3.99
C LEU A 28 -2.07 -0.94 3.47
N ALA A 29 -1.92 -0.84 2.16
CA ALA A 29 -1.01 0.09 1.51
C ALA A 29 -1.79 1.05 0.62
N LEU A 30 -1.76 2.33 0.97
CA LEU A 30 -2.16 3.42 0.08
C LEU A 30 -0.97 3.71 -0.84
N VAL A 31 -1.12 3.50 -2.13
CA VAL A 31 -0.02 3.52 -3.12
C VAL A 31 -0.21 4.67 -4.09
N CYS A 32 0.86 5.43 -4.34
CA CYS A 32 0.85 6.56 -5.26
C CYS A 32 2.05 6.50 -6.21
N ALA A 33 1.78 6.60 -7.50
CA ALA A 33 2.76 6.93 -8.52
C ALA A 33 3.00 8.44 -8.55
N GLU A 34 4.27 8.83 -8.53
CA GLU A 34 4.75 10.20 -8.70
C GLU A 34 5.21 10.40 -10.15
N ARG A 35 5.28 11.65 -10.59
CA ARG A 35 5.82 11.99 -11.90
C ARG A 35 7.27 11.52 -12.02
N GLY A 36 7.57 10.78 -13.09
CA GLY A 36 8.91 10.25 -13.36
C GLY A 36 9.17 8.89 -12.72
N ASP A 37 8.23 8.33 -11.96
CA ASP A 37 8.33 6.94 -11.52
C ASP A 37 8.40 5.98 -12.70
N THR A 38 9.05 4.85 -12.45
CA THR A 38 9.26 3.78 -13.43
C THR A 38 8.90 2.43 -12.81
N ASP A 39 8.80 1.40 -13.64
CA ASP A 39 8.61 0.02 -13.21
C ASP A 39 9.71 -0.41 -12.21
N ALA A 40 10.95 0.07 -12.39
CA ALA A 40 12.06 -0.16 -11.45
C ALA A 40 11.84 0.51 -10.08
N ALA A 41 11.21 1.70 -10.05
CA ALA A 41 10.83 2.35 -8.80
C ALA A 41 9.73 1.56 -8.08
N ALA A 42 8.76 1.03 -8.83
CA ALA A 42 7.71 0.16 -8.33
C ALA A 42 8.28 -1.14 -7.72
N ASP A 43 9.20 -1.80 -8.41
CA ASP A 43 9.86 -3.02 -7.91
C ASP A 43 10.65 -2.78 -6.63
N LYS A 44 11.36 -1.65 -6.56
CA LYS A 44 12.15 -1.26 -5.38
C LYS A 44 11.24 -0.92 -4.19
N LEU A 45 10.13 -0.22 -4.42
CA LEU A 45 9.16 0.07 -3.36
C LEU A 45 8.49 -1.21 -2.86
N LEU A 46 8.08 -2.10 -3.77
CA LEU A 46 7.49 -3.39 -3.42
C LEU A 46 8.46 -4.26 -2.62
N ALA A 47 9.73 -4.34 -3.02
CA ALA A 47 10.75 -5.07 -2.28
C ALA A 47 10.93 -4.52 -0.86
N LYS A 48 10.95 -3.18 -0.72
CA LYS A 48 11.01 -2.51 0.58
C LYS A 48 9.79 -2.83 1.43
N MET A 49 8.58 -2.77 0.86
CA MET A 49 7.32 -3.03 1.55
C MET A 49 7.23 -4.49 2.03
N LEU A 50 7.51 -5.46 1.16
CA LEU A 50 7.47 -6.89 1.51
C LEU A 50 8.46 -7.26 2.60
N GLY A 51 9.63 -6.60 2.63
CA GLY A 51 10.67 -6.82 3.64
C GLY A 51 10.55 -5.93 4.88
N TYR A 52 9.59 -4.99 4.93
CA TYR A 52 9.52 -4.01 6.01
C TYR A 52 9.06 -4.69 7.31
N ARG A 53 9.90 -4.60 8.35
CA ARG A 53 9.68 -5.29 9.62
C ARG A 53 8.73 -4.49 10.49
N VAL A 54 7.44 -4.83 10.46
CA VAL A 54 6.38 -4.12 11.20
C VAL A 54 5.51 -5.03 12.07
N PHE A 55 5.68 -6.34 11.96
CA PHE A 55 5.01 -7.34 12.77
C PHE A 55 5.88 -7.73 13.98
N SER A 56 5.23 -8.08 15.08
CA SER A 56 5.91 -8.44 16.33
C SER A 56 6.39 -9.89 16.27
N ASP A 57 7.62 -10.14 16.71
CA ASP A 57 8.15 -11.49 16.96
C ASP A 57 7.60 -12.07 18.28
N ALA A 58 8.05 -13.28 18.63
CA ALA A 58 7.67 -13.96 19.87
C ALA A 58 8.06 -13.20 21.15
N ALA A 59 9.02 -12.26 21.08
CA ALA A 59 9.40 -11.38 22.18
C ALA A 59 8.61 -10.06 22.18
N GLY A 60 7.61 -9.92 21.30
CA GLY A 60 6.80 -8.70 21.15
C GLY A 60 7.50 -7.57 20.39
N LYS A 61 8.72 -7.79 19.87
CA LYS A 61 9.51 -6.76 19.18
C LYS A 61 9.17 -6.71 17.70
N MET A 62 9.13 -5.50 17.13
CA MET A 62 8.79 -5.27 15.73
C MET A 62 9.95 -5.72 14.80
N ASN A 63 9.97 -6.98 14.41
CA ASN A 63 11.08 -7.63 13.71
C ASN A 63 10.65 -8.43 12.48
N LEU A 64 9.35 -8.64 12.27
CA LEU A 64 8.84 -9.54 11.26
C LEU A 64 8.21 -8.80 10.07
N PRO A 65 8.44 -9.26 8.83
CA PRO A 65 7.83 -8.70 7.63
C PRO A 65 6.42 -9.26 7.36
N VAL A 66 5.70 -8.64 6.41
CA VAL A 66 4.38 -9.13 5.98
C VAL A 66 4.41 -10.52 5.34
N SER A 67 5.55 -10.92 4.78
CA SER A 67 5.75 -12.27 4.24
C SER A 67 5.82 -13.36 5.32
N ASN A 68 6.03 -13.01 6.59
CA ASN A 68 6.09 -13.95 7.70
C ASN A 68 5.69 -13.25 9.02
N ILE A 69 4.39 -13.09 9.25
CA ILE A 69 3.86 -12.24 10.33
C ILE A 69 3.90 -12.87 11.72
N ASP A 70 4.18 -14.18 11.82
CA ASP A 70 4.32 -14.91 13.08
C ASP A 70 5.70 -15.53 13.31
N GLY A 71 6.57 -15.50 12.31
CA GLY A 71 7.90 -16.10 12.38
C GLY A 71 7.92 -17.57 11.97
N GLU A 72 6.75 -18.19 11.74
CA GLU A 72 6.58 -19.61 11.44
C GLU A 72 6.22 -19.87 9.97
N GLY A 73 6.19 -18.81 9.15
CA GLY A 73 5.97 -18.88 7.70
C GLY A 73 4.58 -18.41 7.26
N ARG A 74 3.75 -17.87 8.16
CA ARG A 74 2.44 -17.34 7.76
C ARG A 74 2.58 -15.97 7.12
N ALA A 75 2.22 -15.86 5.85
CA ALA A 75 2.09 -14.58 5.19
C ALA A 75 0.83 -13.84 5.67
N GLY A 76 0.95 -12.52 5.88
CA GLY A 76 -0.20 -11.63 6.06
C GLY A 76 -0.80 -11.20 4.72
N GLY A 77 -2.00 -10.63 4.74
CA GLY A 77 -2.62 -10.08 3.52
C GLY A 77 -2.01 -8.74 3.09
N LEU A 78 -2.02 -8.46 1.79
CA LEU A 78 -1.79 -7.12 1.25
C LEU A 78 -3.09 -6.60 0.65
N LEU A 79 -3.51 -5.42 1.06
CA LEU A 79 -4.59 -4.67 0.44
C LEU A 79 -4.01 -3.40 -0.18
N LEU A 80 -3.96 -3.37 -1.50
CA LEU A 80 -3.35 -2.28 -2.26
C LEU A 80 -4.43 -1.33 -2.80
N VAL A 81 -4.35 -0.05 -2.45
CA VAL A 81 -5.35 0.94 -2.84
C VAL A 81 -4.65 2.16 -3.45
N SER A 82 -5.07 2.56 -4.65
CA SER A 82 -4.53 3.75 -5.31
C SER A 82 -4.89 5.02 -4.54
N GLN A 83 -3.90 5.86 -4.21
CA GLN A 83 -4.08 7.08 -3.42
C GLN A 83 -3.21 8.24 -3.96
N PHE A 84 -3.67 8.91 -5.01
CA PHE A 84 -2.91 10.00 -5.64
C PHE A 84 -2.59 11.18 -4.69
N THR A 85 -3.39 11.35 -3.63
CA THR A 85 -3.22 12.46 -2.69
C THR A 85 -1.95 12.36 -1.84
N LEU A 86 -1.27 11.21 -1.81
CA LEU A 86 0.02 11.09 -1.14
C LEU A 86 1.09 11.96 -1.80
N ALA A 87 1.01 12.20 -3.11
CA ALA A 87 1.92 13.10 -3.81
C ALA A 87 1.52 14.58 -3.73
N ALA A 88 0.58 14.94 -2.85
CA ALA A 88 0.17 16.34 -2.69
C ALA A 88 1.30 17.20 -2.13
N ASP A 89 1.51 18.37 -2.75
CA ASP A 89 2.21 19.48 -2.13
C ASP A 89 1.21 20.28 -1.29
N THR A 90 1.50 20.37 0.01
CA THR A 90 0.68 21.06 1.02
C THR A 90 1.43 22.21 1.70
N ASN A 91 2.51 22.73 1.10
CA ASN A 91 3.34 23.77 1.73
C ASN A 91 2.73 25.18 1.69
N SER A 92 1.68 25.42 0.88
CA SER A 92 1.07 26.74 0.72
C SER A 92 -0.45 26.70 0.62
N GLY A 93 -1.12 27.68 1.24
CA GLY A 93 -2.58 27.79 1.23
C GLY A 93 -3.29 26.64 1.95
N LEU A 94 -4.59 26.47 1.66
CA LEU A 94 -5.44 25.40 2.21
C LEU A 94 -5.96 24.44 1.12
N ARG A 95 -5.48 24.58 -0.13
CA ARG A 95 -5.84 23.73 -1.26
C ARG A 95 -4.59 22.95 -1.70
N PRO A 96 -4.58 21.62 -1.62
CA PRO A 96 -3.42 20.83 -2.04
C PRO A 96 -3.18 20.98 -3.55
N SER A 97 -1.90 20.96 -3.92
CA SER A 97 -1.46 20.85 -5.32
C SER A 97 -1.03 19.41 -5.60
N PHE A 98 -1.47 18.84 -6.72
CA PHE A 98 -1.12 17.46 -7.12
C PHE A 98 -0.13 17.42 -8.28
N THR A 99 0.56 18.53 -8.56
CA THR A 99 1.62 18.58 -9.59
C THR A 99 2.66 17.45 -9.47
N PRO A 100 3.09 17.01 -8.26
CA PRO A 100 4.05 15.91 -8.14
C PRO A 100 3.48 14.52 -8.49
N ALA A 101 2.16 14.33 -8.48
CA ALA A 101 1.55 13.06 -8.84
C ALA A 101 1.77 12.71 -10.32
N ALA A 102 1.81 11.42 -10.64
CA ALA A 102 1.77 10.97 -12.02
C ALA A 102 0.42 11.36 -12.68
N PRO A 103 0.38 11.62 -14.00
CA PRO A 103 -0.87 11.75 -14.74
C PRO A 103 -1.75 10.50 -14.57
N PRO A 104 -3.10 10.60 -14.68
CA PRO A 104 -4.01 9.48 -14.40
C PRO A 104 -3.67 8.18 -15.15
N ASP A 105 -3.41 8.25 -16.46
CA ASP A 105 -3.11 7.07 -17.29
C ASP A 105 -1.81 6.37 -16.84
N GLU A 106 -0.79 7.16 -16.52
CA GLU A 106 0.49 6.64 -16.05
C GLU A 106 0.39 6.12 -14.61
N GLY A 107 -0.41 6.79 -13.77
CA GLY A 107 -0.71 6.35 -12.42
C GLY A 107 -1.45 5.01 -12.39
N ALA A 108 -2.41 4.82 -13.30
CA ALA A 108 -3.10 3.55 -13.48
C ALA A 108 -2.13 2.46 -13.96
N ARG A 109 -1.34 2.74 -15.01
CA ARG A 109 -0.34 1.81 -15.56
C ARG A 109 0.65 1.32 -14.49
N LEU A 110 1.22 2.25 -13.70
CA LEU A 110 2.18 1.92 -12.65
C LEU A 110 1.53 1.20 -11.46
N PHE A 111 0.28 1.54 -11.12
CA PHE A 111 -0.45 0.82 -10.07
C PHE A 111 -0.75 -0.63 -10.50
N ASP A 112 -1.23 -0.84 -11.73
CA ASP A 112 -1.48 -2.17 -12.28
C ASP A 112 -0.20 -3.01 -12.35
N TYR A 113 0.90 -2.40 -12.80
CA TYR A 113 2.24 -3.03 -12.75
C TYR A 113 2.61 -3.45 -11.32
N PHE A 114 2.46 -2.54 -10.36
CA PHE A 114 2.78 -2.80 -8.95
C PHE A 114 1.94 -3.95 -8.37
N VAL A 115 0.64 -4.00 -8.68
CA VAL A 115 -0.26 -5.10 -8.28
C VAL A 115 0.17 -6.42 -8.90
N ALA A 116 0.48 -6.44 -10.20
CA ALA A 116 0.94 -7.66 -10.88
C ALA A 116 2.26 -8.18 -10.29
N ALA A 117 3.22 -7.28 -10.03
CA ALA A 117 4.48 -7.62 -9.39
C ALA A 117 4.28 -8.12 -7.95
N ALA A 118 3.35 -7.55 -7.19
CA ALA A 118 3.00 -8.01 -5.85
C ALA A 118 2.41 -9.42 -5.87
N ARG A 119 1.45 -9.69 -6.76
CA ARG A 119 0.83 -11.02 -6.93
C ARG A 119 1.84 -12.10 -7.34
N ALA A 120 2.88 -11.74 -8.09
CA ALA A 120 3.94 -12.67 -8.45
C ALA A 120 4.87 -13.05 -7.27
N ARG A 121 4.88 -12.25 -6.19
CA ARG A 121 5.87 -12.36 -5.09
C ARG A 121 5.25 -12.63 -3.73
N HIS A 122 3.92 -12.52 -3.60
CA HIS A 122 3.22 -12.64 -2.33
C HIS A 122 1.86 -13.32 -2.53
N PRO A 123 1.47 -14.29 -1.67
CA PRO A 123 0.34 -15.17 -1.94
C PRO A 123 -1.04 -14.52 -1.76
N VAL A 124 -1.15 -13.46 -0.95
CA VAL A 124 -2.45 -12.84 -0.61
C VAL A 124 -2.40 -11.36 -0.94
N VAL A 125 -2.93 -10.98 -2.12
CA VAL A 125 -2.91 -9.61 -2.63
C VAL A 125 -4.29 -9.23 -3.17
N GLU A 126 -4.98 -8.41 -2.41
CA GLU A 126 -6.27 -7.81 -2.73
C GLU A 126 -6.10 -6.34 -3.12
N THR A 127 -7.09 -5.78 -3.81
CA THR A 127 -7.04 -4.41 -4.31
C THR A 127 -8.35 -3.66 -4.12
N GLY A 128 -8.26 -2.32 -4.20
CA GLY A 128 -9.40 -1.48 -4.55
C GLY A 128 -9.73 -1.54 -6.04
N GLU A 129 -10.46 -0.52 -6.50
CA GLU A 129 -10.79 -0.28 -7.91
C GLU A 129 -10.26 1.11 -8.30
N PHE A 130 -9.30 1.17 -9.23
CA PHE A 130 -8.62 2.42 -9.57
C PHE A 130 -9.60 3.47 -10.10
N GLY A 131 -9.55 4.68 -9.55
CA GLY A 131 -10.41 5.79 -9.96
C GLY A 131 -11.87 5.71 -9.49
N ALA A 132 -12.27 4.65 -8.79
CA ALA A 132 -13.59 4.54 -8.18
C ALA A 132 -13.68 5.33 -6.86
N ASP A 133 -14.89 5.73 -6.49
CA ASP A 133 -15.17 6.16 -5.11
C ASP A 133 -15.16 4.93 -4.20
N MET A 134 -14.20 4.91 -3.28
CA MET A 134 -13.89 3.76 -2.44
C MET A 134 -14.08 4.10 -0.98
N GLN A 135 -14.80 3.24 -0.26
CA GLN A 135 -14.83 3.26 1.20
C GLN A 135 -13.87 2.20 1.72
N VAL A 136 -12.75 2.66 2.28
CA VAL A 136 -11.70 1.81 2.86
C VAL A 136 -11.93 1.69 4.37
N SER A 137 -12.22 0.48 4.83
CA SER A 137 -12.37 0.16 6.25
C SER A 137 -11.14 -0.57 6.75
N LEU A 138 -10.68 -0.27 7.96
CA LEU A 138 -9.56 -0.97 8.58
C LEU A 138 -9.62 -0.97 10.10
N VAL A 139 -8.89 -1.91 10.70
CA VAL A 139 -8.48 -1.84 12.11
C VAL A 139 -6.96 -1.77 12.16
N ASN A 140 -6.43 -0.56 12.36
CA ASN A 140 -4.99 -0.32 12.46
C ASN A 140 -4.44 -0.89 13.77
N ASP A 141 -3.57 -1.89 13.67
CA ASP A 141 -3.07 -2.69 14.78
C ASP A 141 -1.84 -2.05 15.42
N GLY A 142 -2.06 -1.22 16.45
CA GLY A 142 -0.99 -0.55 17.20
C GLY A 142 -1.42 0.81 17.77
N PRO A 143 -1.67 1.83 16.93
CA PRO A 143 -1.53 1.82 15.47
C PRO A 143 -0.05 1.83 15.01
N VAL A 144 0.23 1.21 13.86
CA VAL A 144 1.54 1.21 13.20
C VAL A 144 1.36 1.70 11.76
N THR A 145 1.98 2.83 11.45
CA THR A 145 1.85 3.50 10.15
C THR A 145 3.22 4.01 9.70
N PHE A 146 3.62 3.70 8.47
CA PHE A 146 4.91 4.13 7.91
C PHE A 146 4.76 4.71 6.51
N TRP A 147 5.51 5.78 6.25
CA TRP A 147 5.70 6.34 4.92
C TRP A 147 6.92 5.70 4.25
N LEU A 148 6.69 4.92 3.20
CA LEU A 148 7.74 4.37 2.36
C LEU A 148 7.77 5.13 1.04
N GLN A 149 8.96 5.57 0.64
CA GLN A 149 9.14 6.24 -0.65
C GLN A 149 10.42 5.76 -1.32
N VAL A 150 10.34 5.64 -2.64
CA VAL A 150 11.47 5.55 -3.56
C VAL A 150 11.40 6.80 -4.42
N ARG A 151 12.44 7.64 -4.41
CA ARG A 151 12.49 8.81 -5.27
C ARG A 151 12.75 8.38 -6.72
N PRO A 152 12.13 9.02 -7.72
CA PRO A 152 12.47 8.86 -9.13
C PRO A 152 13.95 9.06 -9.41
#